data_AF-A0A6B3F9F9-F1
#
_entry.id   AF-A0A6B3F9F9-F1
#
_cell.length_a   1.000
_cell.length_b   1.000
_cell.length_c   1.000
_cell.angle_alpha   90.00
_cell.angle_beta   90.00
_cell.angle_gamma   90.00
#
_symmetry.space_group_name_H-M   'P 1'
#
loop_
_entity.id
_entity.type
_entity.pdbx_description
1 polymer ?
#
loop_
_entity_poly.entity_id
_entity_poly.type
_entity_poly.pdbx_seq_one_letter_code
_entity_poly.pdbx_strand_id
1 'polypeptide(L)'
;EVAEETGVQLRPASLEVVHVIHGRKGTTAPDGWLTVVFTTHEWTGTPHNREPEKHTRVEWVPASRIPTTFVPGSRAALDAYLTEGPRLTLRGWAG
;
A
#
# COMPACT_ATOMS: atom_id res chain seq x y z
N GLU A 1 -7.22 -2.10 10.16
CA GLU A 1 -6.59 -1.35 9.05
C GLU A 1 -7.62 -0.82 8.05
N VAL A 2 -7.79 -1.32 6.80
CA VAL A 2 -8.63 -0.60 5.79
C VAL A 2 -10.05 -0.23 6.26
N ALA A 3 -10.80 -1.17 6.83
CA ALA A 3 -12.15 -0.91 7.36
C ALA A 3 -12.15 0.04 8.56
N GLU A 4 -11.13 -0.06 9.41
CA GLU A 4 -10.96 0.73 10.63
C GLU A 4 -10.59 2.18 10.30
N GLU A 5 -9.70 2.39 9.31
CA GLU A 5 -9.16 3.68 8.89
C GLU A 5 -10.05 4.42 7.90
N THR A 6 -10.70 3.69 6.98
CA THR A 6 -11.43 4.30 5.84
C THR A 6 -12.92 3.98 5.80
N GLY A 7 -13.38 2.99 6.56
CA GLY A 7 -14.76 2.50 6.54
C GLY A 7 -15.09 1.58 5.37
N VAL A 8 -14.15 1.37 4.45
CA VAL A 8 -14.31 0.47 3.30
C VAL A 8 -14.23 -0.99 3.74
N GLN A 9 -15.18 -1.81 3.29
CA GLN A 9 -15.17 -3.25 3.53
C GLN A 9 -14.69 -3.99 2.28
N LEU A 10 -13.71 -4.87 2.47
CA LEU A 10 -13.11 -5.70 1.44
C LEU A 10 -13.48 -7.16 1.65
N ARG A 11 -13.77 -7.88 0.55
CA ARG A 11 -13.91 -9.33 0.60
C ARG A 11 -12.53 -9.96 0.38
N PRO A 12 -12.07 -10.88 1.24
CA PRO A 12 -10.77 -11.53 1.04
C PRO A 12 -10.61 -12.19 -0.33
N ALA A 13 -11.69 -12.74 -0.90
CA ALA A 13 -11.69 -13.36 -2.23
C ALA A 13 -11.53 -12.36 -3.39
N SER A 14 -11.70 -11.06 -3.15
CA SER A 14 -11.52 -10.00 -4.14
C SER A 14 -10.13 -9.36 -4.07
N LEU A 15 -9.25 -9.84 -3.17
CA LEU A 15 -7.90 -9.31 -3.00
C LEU A 15 -6.91 -10.08 -3.87
N GLU A 16 -6.10 -9.34 -4.62
CA GLU A 16 -5.02 -9.91 -5.42
C GLU A 16 -3.66 -9.35 -4.97
N VAL A 17 -2.67 -10.23 -4.80
CA VAL A 17 -1.30 -9.80 -4.50
C VAL A 17 -0.70 -9.18 -5.75
N VAL A 18 -0.39 -7.89 -5.67
CA VAL A 18 0.22 -7.14 -6.78
C VAL A 18 1.70 -6.88 -6.57
N HIS A 19 2.14 -6.80 -5.31
CA HIS A 19 3.53 -6.47 -5.01
C HIS A 19 3.98 -7.02 -3.67
N VAL A 20 5.27 -7.32 -3.56
CA VAL A 20 5.96 -7.66 -2.32
C VAL A 20 7.12 -6.70 -2.12
N ILE A 21 7.20 -6.11 -0.92
CA ILE A 21 8.33 -5.30 -0.50
C ILE A 21 9.10 -6.11 0.55
N HIS A 22 10.34 -6.47 0.24
CA HIS A 22 11.23 -7.17 1.15
C HIS A 22 12.23 -6.17 1.73
N GLY A 23 12.02 -5.77 2.97
CA GLY A 23 12.87 -4.83 3.69
C GLY A 23 13.97 -5.54 4.48
N ARG A 24 15.20 -5.00 4.39
CA ARG A 24 16.35 -5.49 5.15
C ARG A 24 16.14 -5.33 6.66
N LYS A 25 16.92 -6.09 7.42
CA LYS A 25 17.11 -5.93 8.86
C LYS A 25 17.39 -4.47 9.28
N GLY A 26 16.66 -4.00 10.28
CA GLY A 26 16.82 -2.67 10.88
C GLY A 26 16.69 -2.73 12.40
N THR A 27 16.93 -1.60 13.07
CA THR A 27 16.82 -1.49 14.54
C THR A 27 15.43 -1.88 15.06
N THR A 28 14.39 -1.64 14.26
CA THR A 28 13.00 -1.98 14.57
C THR A 28 12.53 -3.32 13.96
N ALA A 29 13.36 -3.97 13.13
CA ALA A 29 13.01 -5.20 12.43
C ALA A 29 14.27 -6.10 12.35
N PRO A 30 14.60 -6.82 13.44
CA PRO A 30 15.86 -7.55 13.55
C PRO A 30 15.98 -8.72 12.57
N ASP A 31 14.91 -9.18 11.93
CA ASP A 31 14.96 -10.24 10.91
C ASP A 31 14.55 -9.74 9.52
N GLY A 32 14.46 -8.41 9.35
CA GLY A 32 13.83 -7.81 8.17
C GLY A 32 12.31 -7.86 8.26
N TRP A 33 11.65 -7.48 7.17
CA TRP A 33 10.19 -7.48 7.09
C TRP A 33 9.70 -7.68 5.67
N LEU A 34 8.48 -8.17 5.55
CA LEU A 34 7.74 -8.30 4.30
C LEU A 34 6.45 -7.48 4.39
N THR A 35 6.25 -6.59 3.42
CA THR A 35 4.95 -5.98 3.17
C THR A 35 4.38 -6.59 1.90
N VAL A 36 3.19 -7.17 2.03
CA VAL A 36 2.41 -7.68 0.89
C VAL A 36 1.38 -6.62 0.52
N VAL A 37 1.42 -6.16 -0.72
CA VAL A 37 0.50 -5.14 -1.25
C VAL A 37 -0.57 -5.84 -2.07
N PHE A 38 -1.82 -5.52 -1.76
CA PHE A 38 -3.00 -6.07 -2.43
C PHE A 38 -3.71 -4.99 -3.24
N THR A 39 -4.29 -5.39 -4.38
CA THR A 39 -5.29 -4.60 -5.10
C THR A 39 -6.68 -5.22 -4.93
N THR A 40 -7.70 -4.41 -5.20
CA THR A 40 -9.08 -4.85 -5.35
C THR A 40 -9.83 -3.88 -6.26
N HIS A 41 -10.77 -4.41 -7.02
CA HIS A 41 -11.73 -3.63 -7.81
C HIS A 41 -13.14 -3.69 -7.24
N GLU A 42 -13.31 -4.39 -6.12
CA GLU A 42 -14.59 -4.63 -5.48
C GLU A 42 -14.52 -4.28 -4.00
N TRP A 43 -15.39 -3.39 -3.58
CA TRP A 43 -15.54 -3.03 -2.18
C TRP A 43 -16.96 -2.52 -1.90
N THR A 44 -17.30 -2.40 -0.63
CA THR A 44 -18.54 -1.75 -0.19
C THR A 44 -18.24 -0.64 0.80
N GLY A 45 -19.16 0.31 0.91
CA GLY A 45 -18.98 1.55 1.68
C GLY A 45 -18.27 2.65 0.88
N THR A 46 -18.26 3.84 1.47
CA THR A 46 -17.60 5.03 0.90
C THR A 46 -16.40 5.41 1.77
N PRO A 47 -15.19 5.56 1.22
CA PRO A 47 -14.04 5.94 2.01
C PRO A 47 -14.23 7.29 2.69
N HIS A 48 -13.92 7.34 3.99
CA HIS A 48 -13.84 8.56 4.78
C HIS A 48 -12.82 8.36 5.89
N ASN A 49 -12.21 9.44 6.38
CA ASN A 49 -11.21 9.36 7.44
C ASN A 49 -11.88 9.01 8.78
N ARG A 50 -11.63 7.80 9.29
CA ARG A 50 -12.17 7.32 10.57
C ARG A 50 -11.23 7.54 11.76
N GLU A 51 -9.97 7.87 11.49
CA GLU A 51 -8.94 8.11 12.51
C GLU A 51 -8.32 9.51 12.29
N PRO A 52 -9.09 10.59 12.49
CA PRO A 52 -8.64 11.97 12.24
C PRO A 52 -7.45 12.39 13.09
N GLU A 53 -7.19 11.71 14.20
CA GLU A 53 -6.02 11.89 15.06
C GLU A 53 -4.73 11.30 14.46
N LYS A 54 -4.85 10.34 13.53
CA LYS A 54 -3.69 9.70 12.86
C LYS A 54 -3.53 10.15 11.41
N HIS A 55 -4.64 10.45 10.73
CA HIS A 55 -4.65 10.77 9.30
C HIS A 55 -5.28 12.13 9.06
N THR A 56 -4.73 12.91 8.14
CA THR A 56 -5.27 14.24 7.82
C THR A 56 -6.42 14.19 6.82
N ARG A 57 -6.38 13.27 5.85
CA ARG A 57 -7.41 13.13 4.80
C ARG A 57 -7.41 11.74 4.17
N VAL A 58 -8.54 11.36 3.58
CA VAL A 58 -8.73 10.20 2.70
C VAL A 58 -9.38 10.70 1.41
N GLU A 59 -8.79 10.38 0.26
CA GLU A 59 -9.23 10.91 -1.03
C GLU A 59 -9.02 9.90 -2.15
N TRP A 60 -9.92 9.93 -3.15
CA TRP A 60 -9.70 9.27 -4.43
C TRP A 60 -8.94 10.22 -5.35
N VAL A 61 -7.81 9.75 -5.88
CA VAL A 61 -6.99 10.51 -6.85
C VAL A 61 -6.96 9.79 -8.20
N PRO A 62 -7.00 10.52 -9.33
CA PRO A 62 -6.71 9.92 -10.62
C PRO A 62 -5.30 9.34 -10.65
N ALA A 63 -5.11 8.20 -11.33
CA ALA A 63 -3.80 7.59 -11.50
C ALA A 63 -2.77 8.52 -12.19
N SER A 64 -3.24 9.47 -13.00
CA SER A 64 -2.41 10.51 -13.63
C SER A 64 -2.01 11.67 -12.71
N ARG A 65 -2.54 11.72 -11.48
CA ARG A 65 -2.35 12.81 -10.51
C ARG A 65 -2.01 12.30 -9.11
N ILE A 66 -1.29 11.18 -9.05
CA ILE A 66 -0.81 10.61 -7.80
C ILE A 66 0.15 11.61 -7.12
N PRO A 67 0.02 11.86 -5.80
CA PRO A 67 0.93 12.74 -5.07
C PRO A 67 2.42 12.36 -5.22
N THR A 68 3.31 13.30 -4.96
CA THR A 68 4.76 13.02 -5.00
C THR A 68 5.28 12.45 -3.68
N THR A 69 4.67 12.85 -2.56
CA THR A 69 5.06 12.43 -1.21
C THR A 69 4.46 11.08 -0.87
N PHE A 70 5.32 10.10 -0.58
CA PHE A 70 4.93 8.72 -0.28
C PHE A 70 5.75 8.16 0.87
N VAL A 71 5.16 7.20 1.60
CA VAL A 71 5.93 6.34 2.49
C VAL A 71 6.95 5.54 1.64
N PRO A 72 8.22 5.45 2.06
CA PRO A 72 9.25 4.77 1.28
C PRO A 72 8.87 3.30 0.97
N GLY A 73 8.88 2.95 -0.33
CA GLY A 73 8.51 1.63 -0.85
C GLY A 73 7.11 1.57 -1.45
N SER A 74 6.13 2.29 -0.88
CA SER A 74 4.75 2.28 -1.37
C SER A 74 4.62 2.89 -2.77
N ARG A 75 5.41 3.93 -3.08
CA ARG A 75 5.46 4.52 -4.41
C ARG A 75 5.91 3.52 -5.48
N ALA A 76 6.97 2.75 -5.19
CA ALA A 76 7.51 1.78 -6.14
C ALA A 76 6.52 0.64 -6.41
N ALA A 77 5.81 0.17 -5.39
CA ALA A 77 4.76 -0.83 -5.56
C ALA A 77 3.60 -0.31 -6.43
N LEU A 78 3.16 0.94 -6.20
CA LEU A 78 2.10 1.56 -6.99
C LEU A 78 2.52 1.78 -8.45
N ASP A 79 3.72 2.32 -8.69
CA ASP A 79 4.23 2.53 -10.05
C ASP A 79 4.37 1.19 -10.79
N ALA A 80 4.92 0.17 -10.13
CA ALA A 80 5.05 -1.17 -10.72
C ALA A 80 3.69 -1.76 -11.08
N TYR A 81 2.68 -1.63 -10.20
CA TYR A 81 1.33 -2.08 -10.51
C TYR A 81 0.73 -1.36 -11.74
N LEU A 82 0.85 -0.03 -11.81
CA LEU A 82 0.27 0.77 -12.90
C LEU A 82 0.97 0.61 -14.25
N THR A 83 2.23 0.18 -14.24
CA THR A 83 3.06 0.02 -15.45
C THR A 83 3.32 -1.44 -15.80
N GLU A 84 2.67 -2.38 -15.11
CA GLU A 84 2.90 -3.83 -15.24
C GLU A 84 4.38 -4.23 -15.04
N GLY A 85 5.06 -3.52 -14.14
CA GLY A 85 6.45 -3.72 -13.79
C GLY A 85 6.71 -4.89 -12.83
N PRO A 86 7.93 -4.98 -12.27
CA PRO A 86 8.32 -6.04 -11.35
C PRO A 86 7.46 -6.06 -10.08
N ARG A 87 7.05 -7.23 -9.62
CA ARG A 87 6.21 -7.40 -8.40
C ARG A 87 7.01 -7.51 -7.09
N LEU A 88 8.30 -7.20 -7.12
CA LEU A 88 9.20 -7.29 -5.97
C LEU A 88 10.06 -6.03 -5.86
N THR A 89 10.08 -5.42 -4.68
CA THR A 89 11.05 -4.39 -4.31
C THR A 89 11.91 -4.87 -3.16
N LEU A 90 13.23 -4.82 -3.35
CA LEU A 90 14.20 -5.02 -2.28
C LEU A 90 14.54 -3.66 -1.65
N ARG A 91 14.17 -3.46 -0.38
CA ARG A 91 14.43 -2.21 0.33
C ARG A 91 15.63 -2.35 1.26
N GLY A 92 16.71 -1.64 0.92
CA GLY A 92 17.91 -1.51 1.76
C GLY A 92 18.91 -2.67 1.65
N TRP A 93 18.61 -3.68 0.85
CA TRP A 93 19.58 -4.69 0.42
C TRP A 93 20.56 -4.04 -0.55
N ALA A 94 21.86 -4.30 -0.39
CA ALA A 94 22.83 -3.98 -1.43
C ALA A 94 22.65 -5.00 -2.57
N GLY A 95 22.67 -4.53 -3.82
CA GLY A 95 22.65 -5.40 -5.00
C GLY A 95 23.89 -6.26 -5.09
#